data_AF-A0A842MDS6-F1
#
_entry.id   AF-A0A842MDS6-F1
#
_cell.length_a   1.000
_cell.length_b   1.000
_cell.length_c   1.000
_cell.angle_alpha   90.00
_cell.angle_beta   90.00
_cell.angle_gamma   90.00
#
_symmetry.space_group_name_H-M   'P 1'
#
loop_
_entity.id
_entity.type
_entity.pdbx_description
1 polymer ?
#
loop_
_entity_poly.entity_id
_entity_poly.type
_entity_poly.pdbx_seq_one_letter_code
_entity_poly.pdbx_strand_id
1 'polypeptide(L)'
;MSLEEEARKKLERYISATERVFKTMEVSLPEDPSLRRQAEENIRLSKIYFEDSKYYFGKQDYITALVCIAYCEGLIDACRIMGWLRYEWTFGTSPA
;
A
#
# COMPACT_ATOMS: atom_id res chain seq x y z
N MET A 1 -19.20 18.82 2.82
CA MET A 1 -18.84 17.42 3.15
C MET A 1 -18.24 17.43 4.55
N SER A 2 -18.54 16.46 5.41
CA SER A 2 -17.85 16.33 6.70
C SER A 2 -16.42 15.84 6.47
N LEU A 3 -15.50 16.15 7.40
CA LEU A 3 -14.12 15.66 7.38
C LEU A 3 -14.08 14.13 7.33
N GLU A 4 -14.99 13.49 8.05
CA GLU A 4 -15.13 12.04 8.10
C GLU A 4 -15.50 11.43 6.74
N GLU A 5 -16.46 12.04 6.03
CA GLU A 5 -16.87 11.60 4.69
C GLU A 5 -15.77 11.81 3.64
N GLU A 6 -14.96 12.85 3.80
CA GLU A 6 -13.77 13.07 2.97
C GLU A 6 -12.70 12.00 3.23
N ALA A 7 -12.41 11.71 4.51
CA ALA A 7 -11.48 10.68 4.90
C ALA A 7 -11.90 9.30 4.38
N ARG A 8 -13.19 8.94 4.51
CA ARG A 8 -13.76 7.70 3.98
C ARG A 8 -13.53 7.56 2.48
N LYS A 9 -13.92 8.57 1.68
CA LYS A 9 -13.75 8.55 0.21
C LYS A 9 -12.29 8.44 -0.22
N LYS A 10 -11.40 9.17 0.47
CA LYS A 10 -9.95 9.13 0.19
C LYS A 10 -9.39 7.74 0.46
N LEU A 11 -9.79 7.14 1.57
CA LEU A 11 -9.35 5.83 2.00
C LEU A 11 -9.87 4.71 1.09
N GLU A 12 -11.12 4.77 0.62
CA GLU A 12 -11.66 3.85 -0.40
C GLU A 12 -10.79 3.85 -1.68
N ARG A 13 -10.39 5.04 -2.13
CA ARG A 13 -9.51 5.18 -3.30
C ARG A 13 -8.12 4.58 -3.05
N TYR A 14 -7.50 4.85 -1.90
CA TYR A 14 -6.17 4.35 -1.56
C TYR A 14 -6.16 2.83 -1.35
N ILE A 15 -7.13 2.28 -0.61
CA ILE A 15 -7.28 0.84 -0.45
C ILE A 15 -7.46 0.17 -1.81
N SER A 16 -8.33 0.70 -2.68
CA SER A 16 -8.56 0.12 -4.01
C SER A 16 -7.31 0.18 -4.91
N ALA A 17 -6.57 1.29 -4.88
CA ALA A 17 -5.33 1.43 -5.65
C ALA A 17 -4.23 0.49 -5.13
N THR A 18 -4.04 0.45 -3.81
CA THR A 18 -3.06 -0.43 -3.16
C THR A 18 -3.40 -1.91 -3.37
N GLU A 19 -4.68 -2.27 -3.33
CA GLU A 19 -5.12 -3.64 -3.65
C GLU A 19 -4.74 -4.04 -5.08
N ARG A 20 -4.89 -3.13 -6.05
CA ARG A 20 -4.44 -3.37 -7.43
C ARG A 20 -2.93 -3.57 -7.49
N VAL A 21 -2.16 -2.74 -6.80
CA VAL A 21 -0.70 -2.89 -6.72
C VAL A 21 -0.30 -4.24 -6.14
N PHE A 22 -0.92 -4.70 -5.05
CA PHE A 22 -0.66 -6.05 -4.52
C PHE A 22 -1.02 -7.19 -5.47
N LYS A 23 -2.03 -7.00 -6.33
CA LYS A 23 -2.41 -7.99 -7.35
C LYS A 23 -1.48 -8.02 -8.55
N THR A 24 -0.87 -6.89 -8.91
CA THR A 24 -0.08 -6.75 -10.15
C THR A 24 1.42 -6.63 -9.93
N MET A 25 1.87 -6.41 -8.69
CA MET A 25 3.29 -6.24 -8.41
C MET A 25 4.09 -7.49 -8.77
N GLU A 26 5.22 -7.25 -9.42
CA GLU A 26 6.26 -8.26 -9.61
C GLU A 26 7.35 -8.07 -8.56
N VAL A 27 7.76 -9.17 -7.93
CA VAL A 27 8.81 -9.18 -6.92
C VAL A 27 10.14 -9.56 -7.56
N SER A 28 11.17 -8.75 -7.32
CA SER A 28 12.52 -8.92 -7.86
C SER A 28 13.53 -8.80 -6.73
N LEU A 29 13.67 -9.84 -5.92
CA LEU A 29 14.52 -9.80 -4.72
C LEU A 29 16.01 -9.76 -5.09
N PRO A 30 16.83 -9.01 -4.33
CA PRO A 30 18.27 -8.98 -4.54
C PRO A 30 18.92 -10.34 -4.21
N GLU A 31 20.10 -10.58 -4.79
CA GLU A 31 20.90 -11.79 -4.52
C GLU A 31 21.61 -11.73 -3.16
N ASP A 32 22.03 -10.53 -2.74
CA ASP A 32 22.65 -10.33 -1.42
C ASP A 32 21.69 -10.77 -0.30
N PRO A 33 22.07 -11.73 0.56
CA PRO A 33 21.17 -12.27 1.59
C PRO A 33 20.69 -11.24 2.62
N SER A 34 21.49 -10.20 2.90
CA SER A 34 21.13 -9.15 3.85
C SER A 34 20.07 -8.23 3.25
N LEU A 35 20.28 -7.80 2.01
CA LEU A 35 19.30 -6.99 1.27
C LEU A 35 18.02 -7.77 1.00
N ARG A 36 18.12 -9.08 0.72
CA ARG A 36 16.93 -9.94 0.51
C ARG A 36 16.03 -9.96 1.73
N ARG A 37 16.60 -10.20 2.92
CA ARG A 37 15.84 -10.18 4.18
C ARG A 37 15.18 -8.83 4.44
N GLN A 38 15.88 -7.73 4.12
CA GLN A 38 15.31 -6.39 4.25
C GLN A 38 14.14 -6.18 3.26
N ALA A 39 14.29 -6.61 2.01
CA ALA A 39 13.22 -6.53 1.01
C ALA A 39 11.98 -7.35 1.43
N GLU A 40 12.20 -8.60 1.84
CA GLU A 40 11.13 -9.49 2.33
C GLU A 40 10.41 -8.89 3.54
N GLU A 41 11.13 -8.30 4.49
CA GLU A 41 10.54 -7.68 5.68
C GLU A 41 9.72 -6.43 5.33
N ASN A 42 10.21 -5.55 4.45
CA ASN A 42 9.45 -4.38 4.01
C ASN A 42 8.18 -4.78 3.24
N ILE A 43 8.26 -5.82 2.39
CA ILE A 43 7.09 -6.37 1.67
C ILE A 43 6.10 -7.03 2.65
N ARG A 44 6.59 -7.69 3.70
CA ARG A 44 5.74 -8.29 4.75
C ARG A 44 5.04 -7.20 5.55
N LEU A 45 5.76 -6.17 5.98
CA LEU A 45 5.19 -5.04 6.71
C LEU A 45 4.16 -4.29 5.89
N SER A 46 4.40 -4.04 4.59
CA SER A 46 3.40 -3.35 3.77
C SER A 46 2.08 -4.12 3.69
N LYS A 47 2.14 -5.46 3.56
CA LYS A 47 0.93 -6.31 3.61
C LYS A 47 0.20 -6.21 4.95
N ILE A 48 0.93 -6.22 6.06
CA ILE A 48 0.33 -6.06 7.40
C ILE A 48 -0.39 -4.73 7.52
N TYR A 49 0.27 -3.62 7.16
CA TYR A 49 -0.33 -2.29 7.25
C TYR A 49 -1.49 -2.09 6.26
N PHE A 50 -1.51 -2.79 5.13
CA PHE A 50 -2.67 -2.84 4.25
C PHE A 50 -3.87 -3.54 4.91
N GLU A 51 -3.65 -4.68 5.56
CA GLU A 51 -4.70 -5.36 6.33
C GLU A 51 -5.18 -4.50 7.51
N ASP A 52 -4.28 -3.84 8.23
CA ASP A 52 -4.61 -2.92 9.31
C ASP A 52 -5.46 -1.75 8.80
N SER A 53 -5.10 -1.17 7.65
CA SER A 53 -5.92 -0.13 7.01
C SER A 53 -7.34 -0.61 6.73
N LYS A 54 -7.51 -1.83 6.19
CA LYS A 54 -8.85 -2.39 5.92
C LYS A 54 -9.60 -2.68 7.23
N TYR A 55 -8.90 -3.15 8.26
CA TYR A 55 -9.46 -3.41 9.57
C TYR A 55 -10.02 -2.13 10.20
N TYR A 56 -9.22 -1.06 10.28
CA TYR A 56 -9.66 0.22 10.86
C TYR A 56 -10.71 0.92 9.99
N PHE A 57 -10.65 0.78 8.67
CA PHE A 57 -11.73 1.23 7.78
C PHE A 57 -13.07 0.58 8.14
N GLY A 58 -13.07 -0.76 8.35
CA GLY A 58 -14.27 -1.50 8.77
C GLY A 58 -14.79 -1.10 10.16
N LYS A 59 -13.94 -0.49 11.01
CA LYS A 59 -14.31 0.07 12.31
C LYS A 59 -14.73 1.54 12.25
N GLN A 60 -14.78 2.14 11.06
CA GLN A 60 -15.02 3.57 10.83
C GLN A 60 -13.97 4.49 11.49
N ASP A 61 -12.82 3.94 11.87
CA ASP A 61 -11.66 4.72 12.32
C ASP A 61 -10.81 5.11 11.09
N TYR A 62 -11.31 6.10 10.36
CA TYR A 62 -10.71 6.50 9.08
C TYR A 62 -9.35 7.20 9.25
N ILE A 63 -9.09 7.83 10.40
CA ILE A 63 -7.81 8.50 10.65
C ILE A 63 -6.72 7.45 10.86
N THR A 64 -6.94 6.46 11.72
CA THR A 64 -5.97 5.37 11.93
C THR A 64 -5.76 4.58 10.64
N ALA A 65 -6.83 4.29 9.90
CA ALA A 65 -6.73 3.61 8.62
C ALA A 65 -5.94 4.41 7.57
N LEU A 66 -6.09 5.73 7.51
CA LEU A 66 -5.26 6.60 6.65
C LEU A 66 -3.78 6.56 7.04
N VAL A 67 -3.45 6.50 8.33
CA VAL A 67 -2.07 6.33 8.81
C VAL A 67 -1.51 4.99 8.35
N CYS A 68 -2.29 3.91 8.51
CA CYS A 68 -1.88 2.57 8.09
C CYS A 68 -1.63 2.49 6.57
N ILE A 69 -2.55 2.98 5.74
CA ILE A 69 -2.39 2.89 4.28
C ILE A 69 -1.23 3.76 3.79
N ALA A 70 -1.02 4.94 4.36
CA ALA A 70 0.11 5.81 3.99
C ALA A 70 1.46 5.15 4.31
N TYR A 71 1.57 4.45 5.45
CA TYR A 71 2.78 3.70 5.78
C TYR A 71 2.98 2.50 4.84
N CYS A 72 1.90 1.78 4.53
CA CYS A 72 1.91 0.70 3.53
C CYS A 72 2.42 1.18 2.16
N GLU A 73 1.81 2.24 1.61
CA GLU A 73 2.17 2.80 0.30
C GLU A 73 3.63 3.28 0.28
N GLY A 74 4.09 3.93 1.35
CA GLY A 74 5.48 4.38 1.49
C GLY A 74 6.50 3.23 1.50
N LEU A 75 6.19 2.11 2.16
CA LEU A 75 7.05 0.90 2.13
C LEU A 75 7.14 0.30 0.72
N ILE A 76 6.01 0.25 0.00
CA ILE A 76 5.94 -0.32 -1.35
C ILE A 76 6.71 0.58 -2.34
N ASP A 77 6.55 1.90 -2.25
CA ASP A 77 7.29 2.87 -3.07
C ASP A 77 8.80 2.84 -2.79
N ALA A 78 9.21 2.71 -1.53
CA ALA A 78 10.62 2.50 -1.19
C ALA A 78 11.18 1.22 -1.83
N CYS A 79 10.44 0.11 -1.75
CA CYS A 79 10.84 -1.16 -2.39
C CYS A 79 10.93 -1.03 -3.92
N ARG A 80 10.04 -0.25 -4.56
CA ARG A 80 10.10 0.05 -6.00
C ARG A 80 11.36 0.83 -6.35
N ILE A 81 11.68 1.89 -5.59
CA ILE A 81 12.87 2.72 -5.80
C ILE A 81 14.15 1.87 -5.69
N MET A 82 14.18 0.93 -4.75
CA MET A 82 15.31 0.00 -4.56
C MET A 82 15.37 -1.11 -5.61
N GLY A 83 14.41 -1.19 -6.54
CA GLY A 83 14.34 -2.20 -7.58
C GLY A 83 13.80 -3.56 -7.12
N TRP A 84 13.28 -3.67 -5.90
CA TRP A 84 12.78 -4.92 -5.33
C TRP A 84 11.36 -5.25 -5.79
N LEU A 85 10.61 -4.24 -6.21
CA LEU A 85 9.25 -4.37 -6.75
C LEU A 85 9.13 -3.64 -8.09
N ARG A 86 8.28 -4.16 -8.97
CA ARG A 86 7.79 -3.46 -10.17
C ARG A 86 6.26 -3.46 -10.20
N TYR A 87 5.66 -2.29 -10.33
CA TYR A 87 4.22 -2.09 -10.47
C TYR A 87 3.95 -0.65 -10.97
N GLU A 88 2.69 -0.37 -11.31
CA GLU A 88 2.22 0.98 -11.62
C GLU A 88 1.04 1.38 -10.74
N TRP A 89 1.04 2.65 -10.32
CA TRP A 89 -0.10 3.24 -9.62
C TRP A 89 -1.20 3.59 -10.61
N THR A 90 -2.39 3.05 -10.40
CA THR A 90 -3.60 3.42 -11.17
C THR A 90 -4.57 4.17 -10.26
N PHE A 91 -4.25 5.44 -10.01
CA PHE A 91 -5.16 6.35 -9.34
C PHE A 91 -6.16 6.93 -10.35
N GLY A 92 -7.14 6.13 -10.78
CA GLY A 92 -8.30 6.66 -11.50
C GLY A 92 -8.10 7.07 -12.97
N THR A 93 -7.04 6.64 -13.66
CA THR A 93 -7.09 6.56 -15.12
C THR A 93 -7.65 5.22 -15.51
N SER A 94 -8.97 5.16 -15.77
CA SER A 94 -9.46 4.15 -16.70
C SER A 94 -8.66 4.27 -18.00
N PRO A 95 -8.23 3.17 -18.64
CA PRO A 95 -7.81 3.25 -20.03
C PRO A 95 -8.99 3.84 -20.82
N ALA A 96 -8.70 4.87 -21.61
CA ALA A 96 -9.63 5.37 -22.63
C ALA A 96 -9.94 4.27 -23.66
#